data_AF-A0A7S0AB43-F1
#
_entry.id   AF-A0A7S0AB43-F1
#
_cell.length_a   1.000
_cell.length_b   1.000
_cell.length_c   1.000
_cell.angle_alpha   90.00
_cell.angle_beta   90.00
_cell.angle_gamma   90.00
#
_symmetry.space_group_name_H-M   'P 1'
#
loop_
_entity.id
_entity.type
_entity.pdbx_description
1 polymer ?
#
loop_
_entity_poly.entity_id
_entity_poly.type
_entity_poly.pdbx_seq_one_letter_code
_entity_poly.pdbx_strand_id
1 'polypeptide(L)'
;NGADTRDPEVPHFFAMLRATLRGYGVGIDVMRWLHCHGARNDIKRVSIENISPLSSAFMGGQIEVLKWLILAGALCKEDDSGDLDMVLVRDQLSTNSYGARYLRRTGLEWTAEFLQNRNILITFLKGTMTNARNQSPLHILNGKDDVLRMIATYAGTVRGPEKLIRELATTIAILNSEFGHLDRE
;
A
#
# COMPACT_ATOMS: atom_id res chain seq x y z
N ASN A 1 24.30 -0.28 18.04
CA ASN A 1 23.54 -0.87 16.91
C ASN A 1 23.26 0.16 15.80
N GLY A 2 24.26 0.97 15.41
CA GLY A 2 24.13 2.03 14.41
C GLY A 2 24.70 1.61 13.07
N ALA A 3 24.08 0.63 12.41
CA ALA A 3 24.34 0.46 10.98
C ALA A 3 23.69 1.66 10.28
N ASP A 4 24.51 2.51 9.65
CA ASP A 4 24.00 3.62 8.86
C ASP A 4 23.27 3.05 7.64
N THR A 5 21.94 3.01 7.69
CA THR A 5 21.12 2.58 6.55
C THR A 5 21.16 3.58 5.40
N ARG A 6 21.74 4.77 5.64
CA ARG A 6 21.74 5.90 4.72
C ARG A 6 23.06 6.08 4.01
N ASP A 7 24.03 5.15 4.15
CA ASP A 7 25.33 5.26 3.49
C ASP A 7 25.13 5.63 2.00
N PRO A 8 25.43 6.89 1.62
CA PRO A 8 25.26 7.35 0.25
C PRO A 8 26.25 6.65 -0.68
N GLU A 9 27.34 6.09 -0.12
CA GLU A 9 28.43 5.39 -0.80
C GLU A 9 28.13 3.91 -1.08
N VAL A 10 26.92 3.41 -0.76
CA VAL A 10 26.40 2.12 -1.27
C VAL A 10 25.35 2.38 -2.37
N PRO A 11 25.73 2.96 -3.53
CA PRO A 11 24.78 3.41 -4.54
C PRO A 11 24.17 2.24 -5.34
N HIS A 12 24.82 1.07 -5.30
CA HIS A 12 24.35 -0.12 -6.02
C HIS A 12 23.17 -0.82 -5.33
N PHE A 13 23.29 -1.11 -4.04
CA PHE A 13 22.32 -1.93 -3.32
C PHE A 13 22.23 -1.54 -1.84
N PHE A 14 21.49 -0.47 -1.56
CA PHE A 14 21.14 -0.08 -0.20
C PHE A 14 20.29 -1.16 0.50
N ALA A 15 20.25 -1.13 1.83
CA ALA A 15 19.72 -2.23 2.65
C ALA A 15 18.26 -2.60 2.31
N MET A 16 17.41 -1.59 2.09
CA MET A 16 16.01 -1.80 1.70
C MET A 16 15.89 -2.51 0.34
N LEU A 17 16.67 -2.08 -0.68
CA LEU A 17 16.67 -2.74 -2.00
C LEU A 17 17.19 -4.18 -1.93
N ARG A 18 18.23 -4.44 -1.12
CA ARG A 18 18.72 -5.82 -0.89
C ARG A 18 17.68 -6.71 -0.24
N ALA A 19 16.91 -6.18 0.71
CA ALA A 19 15.85 -6.91 1.39
C ALA A 19 14.73 -7.27 0.41
N THR A 20 14.35 -6.35 -0.48
CA THR A 20 13.41 -6.61 -1.57
C THR A 20 13.90 -7.72 -2.50
N LEU A 21 15.17 -7.69 -2.92
CA LEU A 21 15.72 -8.69 -3.86
C LEU A 21 15.73 -10.12 -3.31
N ARG A 22 15.69 -10.31 -1.98
CA ARG A 22 15.69 -11.65 -1.35
C ARG A 22 14.32 -12.34 -1.32
N GLY A 23 13.25 -11.62 -1.68
CA GLY A 23 12.02 -12.16 -2.27
C GLY A 23 11.10 -13.10 -1.49
N TYR A 24 11.49 -13.65 -0.34
CA TYR A 24 10.62 -14.58 0.40
C TYR A 24 10.66 -14.34 1.91
N GLY A 25 9.48 -14.14 2.51
CA GLY A 25 9.16 -14.11 3.96
C GLY A 25 10.07 -13.22 4.82
N VAL A 26 11.31 -13.65 5.03
CA VAL A 26 12.35 -12.93 5.75
C VAL A 26 12.61 -11.54 5.16
N GLY A 27 12.49 -11.39 3.84
CA GLY A 27 12.70 -10.10 3.16
C GLY A 27 11.74 -8.99 3.63
N ILE A 28 10.45 -9.30 3.76
CA ILE A 28 9.45 -8.28 4.15
C ILE A 28 9.59 -7.85 5.61
N ASP A 29 9.97 -8.77 6.50
CA ASP A 29 10.18 -8.44 7.92
C ASP A 29 11.42 -7.57 8.11
N VAL A 30 12.48 -7.81 7.34
CA VAL A 30 13.66 -6.94 7.30
C VAL A 30 13.30 -5.56 6.76
N MET A 31 12.49 -5.47 5.70
CA MET A 31 12.03 -4.18 5.16
C MET A 31 11.21 -3.38 6.17
N ARG A 32 10.28 -4.03 6.88
CA ARG A 32 9.51 -3.41 7.97
C ARG A 32 10.41 -2.92 9.09
N TRP A 33 11.38 -3.74 9.50
CA TRP A 33 12.33 -3.36 10.53
C TRP A 33 13.16 -2.14 10.09
N LEU A 34 13.72 -2.17 8.88
CA LEU A 34 14.50 -1.07 8.31
C LEU A 34 13.68 0.23 8.24
N HIS A 35 12.43 0.15 7.78
CA HIS A 35 11.52 1.29 7.71
C HIS A 35 11.30 1.94 9.08
N CYS A 36 11.13 1.14 10.14
CA CYS A 36 10.97 1.64 11.50
C CYS A 36 12.27 2.14 12.16
N HIS A 37 13.44 1.77 11.62
CA HIS A 37 14.75 2.04 12.24
C HIS A 37 15.65 2.96 11.41
N GLY A 38 15.06 3.90 10.67
CA GLY A 38 15.79 5.02 10.03
C GLY A 38 15.88 4.97 8.51
N ALA A 39 15.45 3.88 7.88
CA ALA A 39 15.41 3.70 6.42
C ALA A 39 14.03 4.03 5.81
N ARG A 40 13.22 4.87 6.45
CA ARG A 40 11.89 5.26 5.96
C ARG A 40 11.94 5.87 4.56
N ASN A 41 12.95 6.70 4.28
CA ASN A 41 13.09 7.36 2.98
C ASN A 41 13.63 6.42 1.89
N ASP A 42 14.18 5.26 2.26
CA ASP A 42 14.71 4.30 1.28
C ASP A 42 13.61 3.59 0.48
N ILE A 43 12.33 3.70 0.89
CA ILE A 43 11.20 3.12 0.15
C ILE A 43 11.05 3.72 -1.26
N LYS A 44 11.50 4.96 -1.47
CA LYS A 44 11.50 5.68 -2.76
C LYS A 44 12.89 5.80 -3.38
N ARG A 45 13.96 5.46 -2.64
CA ARG A 45 15.35 5.56 -3.12
C ARG A 45 15.54 4.66 -4.34
N VAL A 46 16.33 5.14 -5.30
CA VAL A 46 16.73 4.38 -6.48
C VAL A 46 18.22 4.04 -6.43
N SER A 47 18.59 2.89 -6.99
CA SER A 47 19.99 2.54 -7.24
C SER A 47 20.54 3.29 -8.47
N ILE A 48 21.83 3.11 -8.75
CA ILE A 48 22.48 3.62 -9.98
C ILE A 48 21.82 3.13 -11.28
N GLU A 49 21.12 1.99 -11.24
CA GLU A 49 20.41 1.42 -12.38
C GLU A 49 18.95 1.93 -12.46
N ASN A 50 18.62 2.98 -11.68
CA ASN A 50 17.25 3.49 -11.51
C ASN A 50 16.27 2.43 -10.99
N ILE A 51 16.76 1.43 -10.25
CA ILE A 51 15.92 0.39 -9.63
C ILE A 51 15.50 0.85 -8.24
N SER A 52 14.20 1.00 -8.02
CA SER A 52 13.58 1.24 -6.72
C SER A 52 13.15 -0.08 -6.06
N PRO A 53 12.88 -0.10 -4.75
CA PRO A 53 12.27 -1.26 -4.10
C PRO A 53 10.95 -1.65 -4.77
N LEU A 54 10.17 -0.69 -5.22
CA LEU A 54 8.91 -0.93 -5.90
C LEU A 54 9.12 -1.61 -7.27
N SER A 55 10.06 -1.12 -8.09
CA SER A 55 10.36 -1.73 -9.39
C SER A 55 11.00 -3.12 -9.26
N SER A 56 11.85 -3.32 -8.24
CA SER A 56 12.39 -4.64 -7.92
C SER A 56 11.31 -5.64 -7.50
N ALA A 57 10.36 -5.23 -6.65
CA ALA A 57 9.24 -6.08 -6.25
C ALA A 57 8.35 -6.48 -7.44
N PHE A 58 8.17 -5.60 -8.43
CA PHE A 58 7.49 -5.93 -9.68
C PHE A 58 8.22 -7.00 -10.49
N MET A 59 9.51 -6.78 -10.75
CA MET A 59 10.31 -7.71 -11.54
C MET A 59 10.37 -9.10 -10.88
N GLY A 60 10.35 -9.14 -9.55
CA GLY A 60 10.32 -10.39 -8.78
C GLY A 60 8.93 -11.00 -8.56
N GLY A 61 7.83 -10.36 -8.99
CA GLY A 61 6.46 -10.85 -8.74
C GLY A 61 6.08 -10.92 -7.25
N GLN A 62 6.68 -10.08 -6.40
CA GLN A 62 6.57 -10.17 -4.94
C GLN A 62 5.34 -9.42 -4.42
N ILE A 63 4.16 -10.01 -4.57
CA ILE A 63 2.86 -9.37 -4.26
C ILE A 63 2.81 -8.79 -2.84
N GLU A 64 3.26 -9.54 -1.82
CA GLU A 64 3.18 -9.07 -0.43
C GLU A 64 4.13 -7.89 -0.14
N VAL A 65 5.31 -7.90 -0.76
CA VAL A 65 6.27 -6.79 -0.67
C VAL A 65 5.71 -5.56 -1.38
N LEU A 66 5.10 -5.77 -2.54
CA LEU A 66 4.45 -4.72 -3.32
C LEU A 66 3.33 -4.03 -2.54
N LYS A 67 2.39 -4.82 -1.98
CA LYS A 67 1.28 -4.29 -1.17
C LYS A 67 1.80 -3.45 -0.01
N TRP A 68 2.81 -3.96 0.69
CA TRP A 68 3.41 -3.24 1.80
C TRP A 68 4.11 -1.95 1.37
N LEU A 69 4.90 -1.96 0.29
CA LEU A 69 5.58 -0.76 -0.21
C LEU A 69 4.59 0.34 -0.59
N ILE A 70 3.50 -0.02 -1.27
CA ILE A 70 2.43 0.92 -1.59
C ILE A 70 1.86 1.51 -0.29
N LEU A 71 1.48 0.67 0.67
CA LEU A 71 0.94 1.10 1.97
C LEU A 71 1.93 1.92 2.81
N ALA A 72 3.23 1.71 2.64
CA ALA A 72 4.29 2.49 3.27
C ALA A 72 4.49 3.86 2.61
N GLY A 73 3.84 4.12 1.48
CA GLY A 73 3.88 5.40 0.78
C GLY A 73 4.92 5.49 -0.34
N ALA A 74 5.33 4.35 -0.92
CA ALA A 74 6.26 4.34 -2.05
C ALA A 74 5.75 5.12 -3.28
N LEU A 75 4.44 5.34 -3.39
CA LEU A 75 3.79 6.13 -4.44
C LEU A 75 3.24 7.48 -3.95
N CYS A 76 3.50 7.85 -2.69
CA CYS A 76 2.99 9.10 -2.13
C CYS A 76 3.91 10.28 -2.44
N LYS A 77 3.41 11.49 -2.23
CA LYS A 77 4.23 12.72 -2.20
C LYS A 77 5.19 12.73 -0.99
N GLU A 78 6.16 13.63 -1.00
CA GLU A 78 7.12 13.81 0.11
C GLU A 78 6.61 14.75 1.21
N ASP A 79 5.42 15.32 1.07
CA ASP A 79 4.83 16.33 1.96
C ASP A 79 4.08 15.73 3.17
N ASP A 80 4.28 14.44 3.46
CA ASP A 80 3.57 13.67 4.49
C ASP A 80 2.01 13.67 4.38
N SER A 81 1.44 14.20 3.28
CA SER A 81 -0.02 14.23 3.05
C SER A 81 -0.64 12.83 2.98
N GLY A 82 0.17 11.84 2.58
CA GLY A 82 -0.29 10.50 2.23
C GLY A 82 -1.02 10.44 0.89
N ASP A 83 -1.04 11.54 0.13
CA ASP A 83 -1.65 11.61 -1.20
C ASP A 83 -0.73 10.96 -2.23
N LEU A 84 -1.32 10.37 -3.26
CA LEU A 84 -0.55 9.86 -4.39
C LEU A 84 0.21 10.97 -5.11
N ASP A 85 1.46 10.69 -5.42
CA ASP A 85 2.20 11.44 -6.42
C ASP A 85 1.78 10.94 -7.80
N MET A 86 0.82 11.65 -8.41
CA MET A 86 0.28 11.29 -9.73
C MET A 86 1.34 11.26 -10.83
N VAL A 87 2.40 12.05 -10.71
CA VAL A 87 3.50 12.07 -11.69
C VAL A 87 4.30 10.78 -11.55
N LEU A 88 4.67 10.42 -10.32
CA LEU A 88 5.38 9.16 -10.03
C LEU A 88 4.54 7.94 -10.41
N VAL A 89 3.26 7.92 -10.06
CA VAL A 89 2.35 6.82 -10.41
C VAL A 89 2.26 6.66 -11.93
N ARG A 90 2.12 7.77 -12.67
CA ARG A 90 2.06 7.75 -14.14
C ARG A 90 3.39 7.31 -14.75
N ASP A 91 4.54 7.77 -14.25
CA ASP A 91 5.85 7.32 -14.72
C ASP A 91 6.01 5.79 -14.57
N GLN A 92 5.72 5.27 -13.38
CA GLN A 92 5.88 3.85 -13.08
C GLN A 92 4.84 2.96 -13.81
N LEU A 93 3.63 3.47 -14.06
CA LEU A 93 2.52 2.69 -14.62
C LEU A 93 2.15 2.98 -16.06
N SER A 94 2.65 4.03 -16.71
CA SER A 94 2.30 4.35 -18.10
C SER A 94 3.12 3.54 -19.12
N THR A 95 4.26 3.00 -18.71
CA THR A 95 5.08 2.18 -19.61
C THR A 95 4.35 0.89 -20.00
N ASN A 96 4.59 0.37 -21.20
CA ASN A 96 4.12 -0.97 -21.60
C ASN A 96 5.06 -2.09 -21.11
N SER A 97 5.84 -1.81 -20.06
CA SER A 97 6.73 -2.80 -19.48
C SER A 97 5.93 -3.93 -18.82
N TYR A 98 6.53 -5.12 -18.75
CA TYR A 98 5.93 -6.26 -18.05
C TYR A 98 5.54 -5.91 -16.61
N GLY A 99 6.39 -5.17 -15.89
CA GLY A 99 6.14 -4.72 -14.52
C GLY A 99 4.95 -3.78 -14.40
N ALA A 100 4.83 -2.79 -15.30
CA ALA A 100 3.70 -1.87 -15.30
C ALA A 100 2.37 -2.59 -15.61
N ARG A 101 2.35 -3.51 -16.59
CA ARG A 101 1.16 -4.34 -16.87
C ARG A 101 0.77 -5.22 -15.69
N TYR A 102 1.77 -5.84 -15.06
CA TYR A 102 1.56 -6.66 -13.88
C TYR A 102 0.96 -5.85 -12.72
N LEU A 103 1.50 -4.66 -12.41
CA LEU A 103 0.93 -3.80 -11.38
C LEU A 103 -0.47 -3.32 -11.75
N ARG A 104 -0.72 -2.91 -13.00
CA ARG A 104 -2.05 -2.45 -13.40
C ARG A 104 -3.10 -3.55 -13.24
N ARG A 105 -2.76 -4.80 -13.58
CA ARG A 105 -3.67 -5.94 -13.41
C ARG A 105 -3.84 -6.33 -11.93
N THR A 106 -2.74 -6.71 -11.28
CA THR A 106 -2.76 -7.24 -9.91
C THR A 106 -3.07 -6.16 -8.88
N GLY A 107 -2.66 -4.92 -9.13
CA GLY A 107 -3.01 -3.76 -8.30
C GLY A 107 -4.51 -3.42 -8.38
N LEU A 108 -5.14 -3.54 -9.55
CA LEU A 108 -6.59 -3.34 -9.66
C LEU A 108 -7.36 -4.42 -8.89
N GLU A 109 -6.98 -5.69 -9.07
CA GLU A 109 -7.58 -6.82 -8.35
C GLU A 109 -7.41 -6.65 -6.83
N TRP A 110 -6.19 -6.34 -6.37
CA TRP A 110 -5.91 -6.14 -4.95
C TRP A 110 -6.64 -4.94 -4.36
N THR A 111 -6.64 -3.79 -5.04
CA THR A 111 -7.34 -2.58 -4.55
C THR A 111 -8.84 -2.83 -4.46
N ALA A 112 -9.44 -3.55 -5.41
CA ALA A 112 -10.84 -3.98 -5.36
C ALA A 112 -11.12 -4.91 -4.16
N GLU A 113 -10.29 -5.94 -3.97
CA GLU A 113 -10.40 -6.87 -2.83
C GLU A 113 -10.27 -6.15 -1.49
N PHE A 114 -9.29 -5.25 -1.36
CA PHE A 114 -9.08 -4.46 -0.15
C PHE A 114 -10.31 -3.62 0.18
N LEU A 115 -10.86 -2.91 -0.81
CA LEU A 115 -12.03 -2.06 -0.62
C LEU A 115 -13.29 -2.90 -0.34
N GLN A 116 -13.44 -4.07 -0.95
CA GLN A 116 -14.52 -4.99 -0.66
C GLN A 116 -14.46 -5.51 0.78
N ASN A 117 -13.30 -5.98 1.22
CA ASN A 117 -13.08 -6.45 2.59
C ASN A 117 -13.35 -5.34 3.62
N ARG A 118 -12.94 -4.11 3.32
CA ARG A 118 -13.27 -2.92 4.12
C ARG A 118 -14.76 -2.64 4.20
N ASN A 119 -15.46 -2.68 3.06
CA ASN A 119 -16.90 -2.47 3.02
C ASN A 119 -17.66 -3.54 3.81
N ILE A 120 -17.24 -4.80 3.74
CA ILE A 120 -17.81 -5.90 4.53
C ILE A 120 -17.62 -5.63 6.03
N LEU A 121 -16.40 -5.25 6.46
CA LEU A 121 -16.12 -4.92 7.85
C LEU A 121 -16.96 -3.72 8.31
N ILE A 122 -17.04 -2.64 7.53
CA ILE A 122 -17.86 -1.46 7.87
C ILE A 122 -19.33 -1.84 7.97
N THR A 123 -19.84 -2.68 7.06
CA THR A 123 -21.23 -3.13 7.07
C THR A 123 -21.51 -3.99 8.32
N PHE A 124 -20.59 -4.89 8.67
CA PHE A 124 -20.65 -5.66 9.91
C PHE A 124 -20.66 -4.77 11.15
N LEU A 125 -19.74 -3.80 11.23
CA LEU A 125 -19.68 -2.84 12.34
C LEU A 125 -20.96 -1.99 12.42
N LYS A 126 -21.50 -1.54 11.28
CA LYS A 126 -22.76 -0.76 11.26
C LYS A 126 -23.96 -1.61 11.68
N GLY A 127 -24.09 -2.83 11.18
CA GLY A 127 -25.18 -3.74 11.54
C GLY A 127 -25.16 -4.14 13.01
N THR A 128 -23.97 -4.22 13.61
CA THR A 128 -23.84 -4.47 15.05
C THR A 128 -24.15 -3.22 15.91
N MET A 129 -24.01 -1.99 15.39
CA MET A 129 -24.42 -0.76 16.09
C MET A 129 -25.93 -0.49 16.04
N THR A 130 -26.61 -0.83 14.94
CA THR A 130 -28.05 -0.51 14.77
C THR A 130 -28.98 -1.46 15.52
N ASN A 131 -28.49 -2.62 15.97
CA ASN A 131 -29.29 -3.63 16.67
C ASN A 131 -29.42 -3.35 18.19
N ALA A 132 -29.66 -2.09 18.56
CA ALA A 132 -29.72 -1.58 19.93
C ALA A 132 -30.93 -2.06 20.75
N ARG A 133 -31.83 -2.87 20.17
CA ARG A 133 -32.94 -3.52 20.88
C ARG A 133 -32.53 -4.94 21.27
N ASN A 134 -31.80 -5.05 22.38
CA ASN A 134 -31.53 -6.28 23.17
C ASN A 134 -30.82 -7.48 22.50
N GLN A 135 -30.35 -7.40 21.26
CA GLN A 135 -29.65 -8.53 20.59
C GLN A 135 -28.42 -8.13 19.76
N SER A 136 -27.84 -6.95 19.99
CA SER A 136 -26.53 -6.65 19.40
C SER A 136 -25.46 -7.55 20.02
N PRO A 137 -24.61 -8.22 19.23
CA PRO A 137 -23.41 -8.90 19.73
C PRO A 137 -22.47 -7.96 20.50
N LEU A 138 -22.56 -6.63 20.26
CA LEU A 138 -21.79 -5.60 20.99
C LEU A 138 -22.44 -5.18 22.31
N HIS A 139 -23.56 -5.78 22.73
CA HIS A 139 -24.15 -5.52 24.05
C HIS A 139 -23.18 -5.87 25.20
N ILE A 140 -22.22 -6.78 24.99
CA ILE A 140 -21.13 -7.04 25.94
C ILE A 140 -20.23 -5.81 26.16
N LEU A 141 -20.18 -4.88 25.20
CA LEU A 141 -19.44 -3.62 25.30
C LEU A 141 -20.29 -2.46 25.88
N ASN A 142 -21.52 -2.75 26.30
CA ASN A 142 -22.43 -1.75 26.87
C ASN A 142 -21.85 -1.21 28.19
N GLY A 143 -21.69 0.11 28.30
CA GLY A 143 -20.99 0.80 29.40
C GLY A 143 -19.53 1.17 29.11
N LYS A 144 -18.99 0.83 27.93
CA LYS A 144 -17.68 1.32 27.44
C LYS A 144 -17.89 2.30 26.29
N ASP A 145 -18.49 3.45 26.58
CA ASP A 145 -18.87 4.49 25.59
C ASP A 145 -17.69 4.92 24.69
N ASP A 146 -16.48 4.92 25.23
CA ASP A 146 -15.26 5.25 24.47
C ASP A 146 -14.97 4.23 23.36
N VAL A 147 -15.24 2.94 23.59
CA VAL A 147 -15.02 1.88 22.61
C VAL A 147 -16.06 1.96 21.50
N LEU A 148 -17.32 2.21 21.85
CA LEU A 148 -18.40 2.38 20.86
C LEU A 148 -18.21 3.66 20.03
N ARG A 149 -17.77 4.76 20.65
CA ARG A 149 -17.35 5.97 19.93
C ARG A 149 -16.19 5.68 18.99
N MET A 150 -15.16 4.98 19.45
CA MET A 150 -14.01 4.63 18.61
C MET A 150 -14.41 3.78 17.39
N ILE A 151 -15.30 2.81 17.56
CA ILE A 151 -15.84 1.99 16.46
C ILE A 151 -16.69 2.83 15.51
N ALA A 152 -17.57 3.70 16.02
CA ALA A 152 -18.41 4.59 15.22
C ALA A 152 -17.56 5.60 14.41
N THR A 153 -16.55 6.20 15.04
CA THR A 153 -15.56 7.06 14.37
C THR A 153 -14.82 6.29 13.30
N TYR A 154 -14.39 5.06 13.57
CA TYR A 154 -13.71 4.21 12.59
C TYR A 154 -14.61 3.86 11.39
N ALA A 155 -15.87 3.48 11.63
CA ALA A 155 -16.81 3.13 10.57
C ALA A 155 -17.25 4.33 9.70
N GLY A 156 -17.04 5.56 10.18
CA GLY A 156 -17.41 6.81 9.50
C GLY A 156 -16.25 7.58 8.86
N THR A 157 -14.99 7.17 9.05
CA THR A 157 -13.81 7.90 8.55
C THR A 157 -12.99 7.08 7.57
N VAL A 158 -12.76 7.62 6.36
CA VAL A 158 -11.77 7.11 5.42
C VAL A 158 -10.38 7.44 5.98
N ARG A 159 -9.58 6.43 6.31
CA ARG A 159 -8.23 6.60 6.88
C ARG A 159 -7.15 6.51 5.80
N GLY A 160 -5.95 7.03 6.09
CA GLY A 160 -4.82 7.16 5.15
C GLY A 160 -4.64 5.99 4.15
N PRO A 161 -4.50 4.74 4.59
CA PRO A 161 -4.37 3.58 3.70
C PRO A 161 -5.55 3.38 2.74
N GLU A 162 -6.78 3.69 3.16
CA GLU A 162 -7.97 3.55 2.34
C GLU A 162 -8.06 4.67 1.30
N LYS A 163 -7.76 5.92 1.69
CA LYS A 163 -7.69 7.05 0.77
C LYS A 163 -6.69 6.76 -0.36
N LEU A 164 -5.48 6.36 0.02
CA LEU A 164 -4.42 5.95 -0.89
C LEU A 164 -4.88 4.86 -1.87
N ILE A 165 -5.50 3.79 -1.36
CA ILE A 165 -5.96 2.67 -2.17
C ILE A 165 -7.09 3.06 -3.13
N ARG A 166 -8.00 3.95 -2.72
CA ARG A 166 -9.06 4.48 -3.59
C ARG A 166 -8.47 5.31 -4.72
N GLU A 167 -7.58 6.24 -4.40
CA GLU A 167 -6.90 7.07 -5.41
C GLU A 167 -6.09 6.20 -6.38
N LEU A 168 -5.43 5.15 -5.86
CA LEU A 168 -4.66 4.22 -6.67
C LEU A 168 -5.58 3.42 -7.61
N ALA A 169 -6.70 2.91 -7.11
CA ALA A 169 -7.67 2.17 -7.90
C ALA A 169 -8.24 3.03 -9.04
N THR A 170 -8.60 4.28 -8.74
CA THR A 170 -9.08 5.23 -9.77
C THR A 170 -8.00 5.50 -10.81
N THR A 171 -6.77 5.72 -10.39
CA THR A 171 -5.65 6.01 -11.31
C THR A 171 -5.34 4.80 -12.20
N ILE A 172 -5.26 3.59 -11.63
CA ILE A 172 -5.04 2.36 -12.39
C ILE A 172 -6.19 2.13 -13.40
N ALA A 173 -7.44 2.38 -13.01
CA ALA A 173 -8.59 2.24 -13.91
C ALA A 173 -8.51 3.22 -15.10
N ILE A 174 -8.14 4.48 -14.86
CA ILE A 174 -7.92 5.48 -15.92
C ILE A 174 -6.80 5.01 -16.84
N LEU A 175 -5.65 4.62 -16.29
CA LEU A 175 -4.53 4.15 -17.10
C LEU A 175 -4.88 2.90 -17.92
N ASN A 176 -5.66 1.96 -17.36
CA ASN A 176 -6.15 0.81 -18.11
C ASN A 176 -7.09 1.21 -19.25
N SER A 177 -7.87 2.28 -19.10
CA SER A 177 -8.70 2.81 -20.19
C SER A 177 -7.86 3.51 -21.28
N GLU A 178 -6.82 4.23 -20.88
CA GLU A 178 -5.90 4.93 -21.81
C GLU A 178 -5.02 3.95 -22.59
N PHE A 179 -4.52 2.90 -21.94
CA PHE A 179 -3.55 1.97 -22.50
C PHE A 179 -4.12 0.57 -22.85
N GLY A 180 -5.38 0.29 -22.51
CA GLY A 180 -6.02 -1.02 -22.71
C GLY A 180 -6.24 -1.44 -24.17
N HIS A 181 -5.96 -0.55 -25.12
CA HIS A 181 -5.89 -0.89 -26.54
C HIS A 181 -4.57 -1.59 -26.92
N LEU A 182 -3.51 -1.48 -26.11
CA LEU A 182 -2.18 -2.05 -26.40
C LEU A 182 -2.01 -3.49 -25.91
N ASP A 183 -2.95 -4.03 -25.13
CA ASP A 183 -2.94 -5.40 -24.60
C ASP A 183 -3.76 -6.39 -25.46
N ARG A 184 -4.27 -5.96 -26.63
CA ARG A 184 -5.04 -6.80 -27.57
C ARG A 184 -4.28 -7.27 -28.82
N GLU A 185 -2.97 -7.00 -28.91
CA GLU A 185 -2.07 -7.52 -29.95
C GLU A 185 -1.03 -8.46 -29.33
#